data_AF-A0A484ZCH4-F1
#
_entry.id   AF-A0A484ZCH4-F1
#
_cell.length_a   1.000
_cell.length_b   1.000
_cell.length_c   1.000
_cell.angle_alpha   90.00
_cell.angle_beta   90.00
_cell.angle_gamma   90.00
#
_symmetry.space_group_name_H-M   'P 1'
#
loop_
_entity.id
_entity.type
_entity.pdbx_description
1 polymer ?
#
loop_
_entity_poly.entity_id
_entity_poly.type
_entity_poly.pdbx_seq_one_letter_code
_entity_poly.pdbx_strand_id
1 'polypeptide(L)' 'MAQNQSQEKEKSYLYQGIAERNFERKFQLAENIQVEGAHLENGLLYIELVRIIPEECKPRRIEIK' A
#
# COMPACT_ATOMS: atom_id res chain seq x y z
N MET A 1 27.32 -0.10 28.39
CA MET A 1 25.98 0.53 28.22
C MET A 1 25.58 0.25 26.78
N ALA A 2 24.48 -0.41 26.40
CA ALA A 2 23.30 -0.90 27.11
C ALA A 2 22.84 -2.20 26.41
N GLN A 3 22.51 -3.24 27.17
CA GLN A 3 21.76 -4.40 26.66
C GLN A 3 20.29 -4.01 26.71
N ASN A 4 19.64 -3.85 25.55
CA ASN A 4 18.20 -3.65 25.48
C ASN A 4 17.52 -4.99 25.80
N GLN A 5 17.29 -5.23 27.08
CA GLN A 5 16.41 -6.29 27.54
C GLN A 5 14.98 -5.83 27.26
N SER A 6 14.46 -6.18 26.09
CA SER A 6 13.02 -6.26 25.88
C SER A 6 12.50 -7.41 26.73
N GLN A 7 12.26 -7.11 28.01
CA GLN A 7 11.43 -7.93 28.87
C GLN A 7 10.02 -7.91 28.28
N GLU A 8 9.78 -8.78 27.30
CA GLU A 8 8.44 -9.23 26.96
C GLU A 8 7.91 -9.92 28.20
N LYS A 9 7.25 -9.14 29.07
CA LYS A 9 6.34 -9.69 30.06
C LYS A 9 5.41 -10.60 29.26
N GLU A 10 5.53 -11.91 29.48
CA GLU A 10 4.62 -12.93 28.98
C GLU A 10 3.21 -12.56 29.48
N LYS A 11 2.50 -11.74 28.69
CA LYS A 11 1.09 -11.49 28.89
C LYS A 11 0.40 -12.81 28.58
N SER A 12 -0.05 -13.49 29.62
CA SER A 12 -0.85 -14.71 29.48
C SER A 12 -2.23 -14.32 28.96
N TYR A 13 -2.48 -14.57 27.68
CA TYR A 13 -3.80 -14.43 27.07
C TYR A 13 -4.52 -15.78 27.16
N LEU A 14 -5.79 -15.78 27.63
CA LEU A 14 -6.63 -16.99 27.61
C LEU A 14 -6.94 -17.44 26.17
N TYR A 15 -7.14 -16.48 25.26
CA TYR A 15 -7.28 -16.70 23.83
C TYR A 15 -6.87 -15.42 23.08
N GLN A 16 -5.94 -15.55 22.13
CA GLN A 16 -5.49 -14.46 21.27
C GLN A 16 -5.97 -14.74 19.83
N GLY A 17 -7.06 -14.10 19.42
CA GLY A 17 -7.63 -14.27 18.08
C GLY A 17 -6.85 -13.57 16.95
N ILE A 18 -5.94 -12.66 17.28
CA ILE A 18 -5.15 -11.89 16.32
C ILE A 18 -3.69 -11.88 16.74
N ALA A 19 -2.83 -12.40 15.87
CA ALA A 19 -1.39 -12.39 16.09
C ALA A 19 -0.80 -10.99 15.88
N GLU A 20 0.04 -10.54 16.82
CA GLU A 20 0.84 -9.32 16.69
C GLU A 20 2.09 -9.63 15.88
N ARG A 21 2.02 -9.44 14.56
CA ARG A 21 3.15 -9.64 13.65
C ARG A 21 3.39 -8.40 12.80
N ASN A 22 4.66 -8.08 12.59
CA ASN A 22 5.06 -7.10 11.59
C ASN A 22 4.69 -7.61 10.20
N PHE A 23 4.30 -6.70 9.30
CA PHE A 23 4.00 -7.03 7.92
C PHE A 23 4.62 -6.02 6.97
N GLU A 24 4.99 -6.49 5.78
CA GLU A 24 5.41 -5.67 4.65
C GLU A 24 4.66 -6.18 3.42
N ARG A 25 4.12 -5.27 2.59
CA ARG A 25 3.50 -5.61 1.31
C ARG A 25 4.13 -4.79 0.20
N LYS A 26 4.55 -5.46 -0.87
CA LYS A 26 5.08 -4.84 -2.09
C LYS A 26 4.07 -5.04 -3.20
N PHE A 27 3.78 -3.97 -3.93
CA PHE A 27 2.86 -3.97 -5.06
C PHE A 27 3.61 -3.57 -6.32
N GLN A 28 3.36 -4.25 -7.42
CA GLN A 28 3.86 -3.84 -8.73
C GLN A 28 2.82 -2.94 -9.38
N LEU A 29 3.22 -1.72 -9.71
CA LEU A 29 2.39 -0.76 -10.44
C LEU A 29 2.61 -0.93 -11.94
N ALA A 30 1.57 -0.68 -12.74
CA ALA A 30 1.70 -0.62 -14.18
C ALA A 30 2.45 0.67 -14.59
N GLU A 31 3.04 0.70 -15.79
CA GLU A 31 3.89 1.80 -16.30
C GLU A 31 3.25 3.18 -16.17
N ASN A 32 1.94 3.26 -16.33
CA ASN A 32 1.19 4.51 -16.37
C ASN A 32 0.44 4.80 -15.06
N ILE A 33 0.79 4.13 -13.95
CA ILE A 33 0.17 4.36 -12.65
C ILE A 33 1.09 5.21 -11.78
N GLN A 34 0.55 6.29 -11.22
CA GLN A 34 1.22 7.14 -10.25
C GLN A 34 0.44 7.15 -8.93
N VAL A 35 1.17 7.23 -7.81
CA VAL A 35 0.58 7.41 -6.48
C VAL A 35 0.29 8.90 -6.27
N GLU A 36 -0.96 9.25 -5.99
CA GLU A 36 -1.33 10.64 -5.62
C GLU A 36 -1.38 10.86 -4.12
N GLY A 37 -1.73 9.83 -3.35
CA GLY A 37 -1.94 9.98 -1.92
C GLY A 37 -2.00 8.66 -1.17
N ALA A 38 -1.92 8.76 0.15
CA ALA A 38 -2.18 7.67 1.06
C ALA A 38 -2.86 8.19 2.32
N HIS A 39 -3.90 7.49 2.78
CA HIS A 39 -4.62 7.86 4.00
C HIS A 39 -5.00 6.60 4.80
N LEU A 40 -5.00 6.73 6.12
CA LEU A 40 -5.33 5.65 7.05
C LEU A 40 -6.64 5.99 7.75
N GLU A 41 -7.67 5.18 7.51
CA GLU A 41 -8.99 5.39 8.12
C GLU A 41 -9.56 4.06 8.60
N ASN A 42 -10.10 4.02 9.83
CA ASN A 42 -10.71 2.82 10.42
C ASN A 42 -9.80 1.57 10.40
N GLY A 43 -8.48 1.76 10.52
CA GLY A 43 -7.49 0.66 10.48
C GLY A 43 -7.18 0.12 9.09
N LEU A 44 -7.66 0.78 8.03
CA LEU A 44 -7.39 0.44 6.63
C LEU A 44 -6.52 1.53 5.99
N LEU A 45 -5.39 1.10 5.41
CA LEU A 45 -4.54 1.97 4.62
C LEU A 45 -5.07 1.99 3.18
N TYR A 46 -5.49 3.17 2.75
CA TYR A 46 -5.89 3.45 1.37
C TYR A 46 -4.72 4.12 0.64
N ILE A 47 -4.47 3.69 -0.58
CA ILE A 47 -3.45 4.25 -1.47
C ILE A 47 -4.16 4.70 -2.74
N GLU A 48 -4.11 5.99 -3.02
CA GLU A 48 -4.74 6.60 -4.20
C GLU A 48 -3.80 6.47 -5.40
N LEU A 49 -4.29 5.81 -6.45
CA LEU A 49 -3.55 5.52 -7.67
C LEU A 49 -4.27 6.17 -8.85
N VAL A 50 -3.56 6.95 -9.64
CA VAL A 50 -4.07 7.55 -10.88
C VAL A 50 -3.37 6.97 -12.09
N ARG A 51 -4.12 6.83 -13.19
CA ARG A 51 -3.57 6.42 -14.47
C ARG A 51 -3.31 7.63 -15.35
N ILE A 52 -2.05 7.88 -15.68
CA ILE A 52 -1.63 8.93 -16.59
C ILE A 52 -1.56 8.33 -17.99
N ILE A 53 -2.51 8.67 -18.88
CA ILE A 53 -2.45 8.27 -20.28
C ILE A 53 -1.73 9.38 -21.06
N PRO A 54 -0.57 9.11 -21.67
CA PRO A 54 0.11 10.08 -22.50
C PRO A 54 -0.81 10.57 -23.63
N GLU A 55 -0.80 11.89 -23.90
CA GLU A 55 -1.61 12.50 -24.96
C GLU A 55 -1.32 11.94 -26.36
N GLU A 56 -0.14 11.35 -26.56
CA GLU A 56 0.30 10.72 -27.81
C GLU A 56 -0.48 9.43 -28.15
N CYS A 57 -1.10 8.79 -27.15
CA CYS A 57 -1.99 7.66 -27.37
C CYS A 57 -3.45 8.06 -27.64
N LYS A 58 -3.75 9.37 -27.77
CA LYS A 58 -5.09 9.79 -28.20
C LYS A 58 -5.34 9.24 -29.61
N PRO A 59 -6.43 8.48 -29.83
CA PRO A 59 -6.75 7.94 -31.13
C PRO A 59 -6.92 9.11 -32.12
N ARG A 60 -6.04 9.15 -33.13
CA ARG A 60 -6.18 10.12 -34.23
C ARG A 60 -7.35 9.68 -35.09
N ARG A 61 -8.34 10.57 -35.28
CA ARG A 61 -9.39 10.37 -36.30
C ARG A 61 -8.72 10.36 -37.67
N ILE A 62 -8.93 9.28 -38.42
CA ILE A 62 -8.52 9.18 -39.81
C ILE A 62 -9.76 9.51 -40.65
N GLU A 63 -9.71 10.57 -41.45
CA GLU A 63 -10.74 10.83 -42.45
C GLU A 63 -10.59 9.81 -43.58
N ILE A 64 -11.65 9.05 -43.85
CA ILE A 64 -11.73 8.19 -45.03
C ILE A 64 -12.21 9.08 -46.19
N LYS A 65 -11.41 9.22 -47.25
CA LYS A 65 -11.82 9.80 -48.54
C LYS A 65 -12.45 8.73 -49.43
#